data_AF-B1VF16-F1
#
_entry.id   AF-B1VF16-F1
#
_cell.length_a   1.000
_cell.length_b   1.000
_cell.length_c   1.000
_cell.angle_alpha   90.00
_cell.angle_beta   90.00
_cell.angle_gamma   90.00
#
_symmetry.space_group_name_H-M   'P 1'
#
loop_
_entity.id
_entity.type
_entity.pdbx_description
1 polymer ?
#
loop_
_entity_poly.entity_id
_entity_poly.type
_entity_poly.pdbx_seq_one_letter_code
_entity_poly.pdbx_strand_id
1 'polypeptide(L)'
;MEPIDAAEEAALREDLANVRVFRELLEPHGVRGVAMLCEDCDEQHYYDWGIIESNIVSMLNHQHLPVHEPSAAPSPQDYVTWDYCLGYADAMDFANEQLRARFPWTGRL
;
A
#
# COMPACT_ATOMS: atom_id res chain seq x y z
N MET A 1 24.79 -5.45 0.66
CA MET A 1 23.63 -4.70 1.15
C MET A 1 24.07 -4.07 2.46
N GLU A 2 24.03 -2.75 2.53
CA GLU A 2 24.29 -2.02 3.76
C GLU A 2 23.10 -2.24 4.72
N PRO A 3 23.29 -2.29 6.05
CA PRO A 3 22.18 -2.43 6.99
C PRO A 3 21.23 -1.23 6.86
N ILE A 4 19.92 -1.45 6.89
CA ILE A 4 18.97 -0.34 6.97
C ILE A 4 19.23 0.47 8.23
N ASP A 5 19.26 1.79 8.11
CA ASP A 5 19.39 2.66 9.27
C ASP A 5 18.05 2.86 9.99
N ALA A 6 18.06 3.55 11.13
CA ALA A 6 16.85 3.75 11.93
C ALA A 6 15.80 4.62 11.22
N ALA A 7 16.21 5.53 10.34
CA ALA A 7 15.29 6.38 9.59
C ALA A 7 14.65 5.59 8.45
N GLU A 8 15.42 4.78 7.73
CA GLU A 8 14.94 3.85 6.72
C GLU A 8 13.98 2.82 7.32
N GLU A 9 14.29 2.26 8.49
CA GLU A 9 13.40 1.34 9.19
C GLU A 9 12.07 2.02 9.56
N ALA A 10 12.11 3.27 10.03
CA ALA A 10 10.91 4.03 10.36
C ALA A 10 10.03 4.29 9.11
N ALA A 11 10.66 4.68 7.99
CA ALA A 11 9.97 4.89 6.72
C ALA A 11 9.32 3.59 6.21
N LEU A 12 10.04 2.47 6.25
CA LEU A 12 9.49 1.16 5.85
C LEU A 12 8.31 0.72 6.73
N ARG A 13 8.32 1.06 8.03
CA ARG A 13 7.19 0.79 8.92
C ARG A 13 5.96 1.63 8.57
N GLU A 14 6.17 2.88 8.20
CA GLU A 14 5.12 3.77 7.71
C GLU A 14 4.54 3.26 6.38
N ASP A 15 5.39 2.86 5.43
CA ASP A 15 4.97 2.28 4.16
C ASP A 15 4.18 0.98 4.36
N LEU A 16 4.61 0.11 5.29
CA LEU A 16 3.86 -1.10 5.65
C LEU A 16 2.47 -0.78 6.20
N ALA A 17 2.36 0.25 7.05
CA ALA A 17 1.08 0.69 7.58
C ALA A 17 0.18 1.23 6.45
N ASN A 18 0.73 2.06 5.57
CA ASN A 18 0.05 2.61 4.40
C ASN A 18 -0.47 1.50 3.48
N VAL A 19 0.37 0.53 3.08
CA VAL A 19 -0.05 -0.61 2.25
C VAL A 19 -1.24 -1.35 2.84
N ARG A 20 -1.26 -1.56 4.15
CA ARG A 20 -2.38 -2.24 4.83
C ARG A 20 -3.67 -1.43 4.78
N VAL A 21 -3.59 -0.12 5.02
CA VAL A 21 -4.74 0.78 4.89
C VAL A 21 -5.23 0.82 3.45
N PHE A 22 -4.33 0.96 2.48
CA PHE A 22 -4.68 1.00 1.06
C PHE A 22 -5.40 -0.27 0.64
N ARG A 23 -4.87 -1.44 1.04
CA ARG A 23 -5.51 -2.73 0.80
C ARG A 23 -6.91 -2.78 1.39
N GLU A 24 -7.08 -2.42 2.66
CA GLU A 24 -8.38 -2.43 3.35
C GLU A 24 -9.41 -1.54 2.61
N LEU A 25 -8.97 -0.38 2.13
CA LEU A 25 -9.83 0.58 1.44
C LEU A 25 -10.15 0.19 -0.01
N LEU A 26 -9.19 -0.38 -0.75
CA LEU A 26 -9.26 -0.49 -2.21
C LEU A 26 -9.48 -1.92 -2.72
N GLU A 27 -9.04 -2.96 -1.99
CA GLU A 27 -9.28 -4.36 -2.36
C GLU A 27 -10.77 -4.68 -2.55
N PRO A 28 -11.72 -4.19 -1.70
CA PRO A 28 -13.15 -4.39 -1.91
C PRO A 28 -13.70 -3.74 -3.19
N HIS A 29 -12.99 -2.76 -3.76
CA HIS A 29 -13.36 -2.08 -5.00
C HIS A 29 -12.71 -2.68 -6.24
N GLY A 30 -12.03 -3.82 -6.11
CA GLY A 30 -11.42 -4.55 -7.21
C GLY A 30 -10.00 -4.14 -7.56
N VAL A 31 -9.38 -3.22 -6.78
CA VAL A 31 -7.98 -2.87 -6.95
C VAL A 31 -7.12 -3.97 -6.33
N ARG A 32 -6.25 -4.58 -7.13
CA ARG A 32 -5.41 -5.71 -6.75
C ARG A 32 -4.09 -5.33 -6.09
N GLY A 33 -3.63 -4.10 -6.30
CA GLY A 33 -2.32 -3.68 -5.86
C GLY A 33 -1.89 -2.32 -6.37
N VAL A 34 -0.58 -2.08 -6.32
CA VAL A 34 0.06 -0.83 -6.76
C VAL A 34 0.86 -1.00 -8.03
N ALA A 35 0.82 0.03 -8.89
CA ALA A 35 1.73 0.22 -10.00
C ALA A 35 2.80 1.24 -9.62
N MET A 36 4.08 0.86 -9.76
CA MET A 36 5.23 1.71 -9.48
C MET A 36 6.14 1.79 -10.70
N LEU A 37 6.56 2.99 -11.07
CA LEU A 37 7.56 3.17 -12.15
C LEU A 37 8.93 2.77 -11.60
N CYS A 38 9.61 1.85 -12.28
CA CYS A 38 10.96 1.46 -11.94
C CYS A 38 11.97 2.39 -12.63
N GLU A 39 12.84 3.05 -11.86
CA GLU A 39 13.84 3.98 -12.41
C GLU A 39 14.94 3.26 -13.21
N ASP A 40 15.20 1.98 -12.93
CA ASP A 40 16.27 1.22 -13.59
C ASP A 40 15.90 0.73 -14.99
N CYS A 41 14.63 0.35 -15.20
CA CYS A 41 14.15 -0.20 -16.48
C CYS A 41 13.14 0.70 -17.21
N ASP A 42 12.68 1.80 -16.61
CA ASP A 42 11.67 2.71 -17.16
C ASP A 42 10.33 2.03 -17.51
N GLU A 43 9.97 1.00 -16.73
CA GLU A 43 8.73 0.23 -16.88
C GLU A 43 7.86 0.30 -15.62
N GLN A 44 6.55 0.17 -15.79
CA GLN A 44 5.63 0.00 -14.66
C GLN A 44 5.69 -1.43 -14.13
N HIS A 45 6.04 -1.55 -12.85
CA HIS A 45 5.94 -2.78 -12.09
C HIS A 45 4.63 -2.82 -11.32
N TYR A 46 3.96 -3.97 -11.37
CA TYR A 46 2.67 -4.20 -10.72
C TYR A 46 2.86 -5.15 -9.55
N TYR A 47 2.52 -4.69 -8.36
CA TYR A 47 2.64 -5.45 -7.13
C TYR A 47 1.25 -5.69 -6.54
N ASP A 48 0.78 -6.93 -6.59
CA ASP A 48 -0.39 -7.35 -5.80
C ASP A 48 -0.16 -7.01 -4.32
N TRP A 49 -1.22 -6.73 -3.57
CA TRP A 49 -1.13 -6.30 -2.16
C TRP A 49 -0.24 -7.21 -1.30
N GLY A 50 -0.39 -8.52 -1.46
CA GLY A 50 0.41 -9.50 -0.73
C GLY A 50 1.91 -9.47 -1.08
N ILE A 51 2.24 -9.12 -2.33
CA ILE A 51 3.63 -9.03 -2.79
C ILE A 51 4.29 -7.78 -2.18
N ILE A 52 3.66 -6.61 -2.29
CA ILE A 52 4.25 -5.37 -1.74
C ILE A 52 4.38 -5.44 -0.21
N GLU A 53 3.38 -6.01 0.49
CA GLU A 53 3.47 -6.24 1.94
C GLU A 53 4.62 -7.21 2.29
N SER A 54 4.73 -8.33 1.58
CA SER A 54 5.81 -9.31 1.79
C SER A 54 7.19 -8.68 1.57
N ASN A 55 7.34 -7.88 0.51
CA ASN A 55 8.59 -7.19 0.20
C ASN A 55 9.02 -6.25 1.33
N ILE A 56 8.10 -5.41 1.84
CA ILE A 56 8.40 -4.48 2.93
C ILE A 56 8.75 -5.24 4.21
N VAL A 57 8.02 -6.31 4.53
CA VAL A 57 8.32 -7.17 5.68
C VAL A 57 9.70 -7.82 5.54
N SER A 58 10.08 -8.29 4.36
CA SER A 58 11.41 -8.85 4.12
C SER A 58 12.52 -7.81 4.29
N MET A 59 12.32 -6.57 3.82
CA MET A 59 13.27 -5.48 4.04
C MET A 59 13.45 -5.18 5.53
N LEU A 60 12.36 -5.08 6.29
CA LEU A 60 12.39 -4.88 7.75
C LEU A 60 13.07 -6.03 8.50
N ASN A 61 13.03 -7.25 7.97
CA ASN A 61 13.67 -8.42 8.56
C ASN A 61 15.11 -8.65 8.07
N HIS A 62 15.66 -7.74 7.26
CA HIS A 62 16.96 -7.89 6.59
C HIS A 62 17.08 -9.21 5.78
N GLN A 63 15.96 -9.65 5.20
CA GLN A 63 15.90 -10.83 4.36
C GLN A 63 16.06 -10.45 2.90
N HIS A 64 16.54 -11.39 2.08
CA HIS A 64 16.46 -11.21 0.63
C HIS A 64 15.00 -11.03 0.22
N LEU A 65 14.76 -10.05 -0.65
CA LEU A 65 13.45 -9.87 -1.25
C LEU A 65 13.03 -11.20 -1.89
N PRO A 66 11.85 -11.73 -1.54
CA PRO A 66 11.38 -12.94 -2.16
C PRO A 66 11.30 -12.72 -3.67
N VAL A 67 11.75 -13.71 -4.45
CA VAL A 67 11.50 -13.76 -5.90
C VAL A 67 10.03 -14.10 -6.09
N HIS A 68 9.15 -13.15 -5.76
CA HIS A 68 7.77 -13.23 -6.20
C HIS A 68 7.76 -12.72 -7.63
N GLU A 69 7.59 -13.65 -8.57
CA GLU A 69 7.33 -13.27 -9.96
C GLU A 69 6.00 -12.50 -10.01
N PRO A 70 5.95 -11.32 -10.64
CA PRO A 70 4.69 -10.65 -10.95
C PRO A 70 3.75 -11.61 -11.68
N SER A 71 2.44 -11.35 -11.61
CA SER A 71 1.48 -12.08 -12.46
C SER A 71 1.99 -12.08 -13.90
N ALA A 72 2.03 -13.24 -14.57
CA ALA A 72 2.67 -13.40 -15.89
C ALA A 72 2.13 -12.46 -17.00
N ALA A 73 0.94 -11.88 -16.79
CA ALA A 73 0.37 -10.80 -17.58
C ALA A 73 -0.60 -9.98 -16.68
N PRO A 74 -0.11 -9.00 -15.90
CA PRO A 74 -1.00 -8.19 -15.07
C PRO A 74 -1.85 -7.31 -15.98
N SER A 75 -3.14 -7.17 -15.66
CA SER A 75 -4.00 -6.20 -16.32
C SER A 75 -3.76 -4.82 -15.69
N PRO A 76 -3.26 -3.82 -16.43
CA PRO A 76 -2.89 -2.53 -15.83
C PRO A 76 -4.05 -1.81 -15.11
N GLN A 77 -5.28 -2.05 -15.56
CA GLN A 77 -6.50 -1.46 -14.99
C GLN A 77 -6.84 -1.98 -13.59
N ASP A 78 -6.22 -3.09 -13.15
CA ASP A 78 -6.47 -3.68 -11.84
C ASP A 78 -5.57 -3.04 -10.75
N TYR A 79 -4.69 -2.11 -11.12
CA TYR A 79 -3.73 -1.48 -10.24
C TYR A 79 -3.83 0.04 -10.31
N VAL A 80 -3.41 0.70 -9.24
CA VAL A 80 -3.39 2.16 -9.14
C VAL A 80 -2.01 2.63 -8.67
N THR A 81 -1.70 3.90 -8.86
CA THR A 81 -0.43 4.45 -8.38
C THR A 81 -0.44 4.59 -6.87
N TRP A 82 0.75 4.65 -6.26
CA TRP A 82 0.91 4.95 -4.84
C TRP A 82 0.24 6.29 -4.46
N ASP A 83 0.42 7.32 -5.29
CA ASP A 83 -0.19 8.64 -5.08
C ASP A 83 -1.72 8.58 -5.07
N TYR A 84 -2.33 7.73 -5.93
CA TYR A 84 -3.76 7.51 -5.89
C TYR A 84 -4.20 6.90 -4.57
N CYS A 85 -3.47 5.91 -4.07
CA CYS A 85 -3.75 5.29 -2.77
C CYS A 85 -3.72 6.30 -1.63
N LEU A 86 -2.69 7.16 -1.59
CA LEU A 86 -2.58 8.23 -0.59
C LEU A 86 -3.76 9.20 -0.67
N GLY A 87 -4.09 9.69 -1.87
CA GLY A 87 -5.21 10.61 -2.05
C GLY A 87 -6.57 9.99 -1.70
N TYR A 88 -6.76 8.71 -1.99
CA TYR A 88 -7.97 7.99 -1.60
C TYR A 88 -8.07 7.82 -0.08
N ALA A 89 -6.97 7.44 0.58
CA ALA A 89 -6.92 7.31 2.03
C ALA A 89 -7.22 8.63 2.74
N ASP A 90 -6.60 9.73 2.30
CA ASP A 90 -6.86 11.09 2.80
C ASP A 90 -8.34 11.48 2.66
N ALA A 91 -8.93 11.25 1.48
CA ALA A 91 -10.34 11.54 1.24
C ALA A 91 -11.28 10.70 2.14
N MET A 92 -10.94 9.43 2.38
CA MET A 92 -11.71 8.55 3.25
C MET A 92 -11.60 8.94 4.73
N ASP A 93 -10.42 9.34 5.18
CA ASP A 93 -10.22 9.84 6.54
C ASP A 93 -11.02 11.12 6.77
N PHE A 94 -10.93 12.08 5.85
CA PHE A 94 -11.73 13.30 5.88
C PHE A 94 -13.24 13.00 5.89
N ALA A 95 -13.70 12.12 5.01
CA ALA A 95 -15.12 11.73 4.94
C ALA A 95 -15.58 11.05 6.23
N ASN A 96 -14.76 10.15 6.81
CA ASN A 96 -15.07 9.47 8.05
C ASN A 96 -15.13 10.44 9.23
N GLU A 97 -14.21 11.40 9.32
CA GLU A 97 -14.24 12.46 10.32
C GLU A 97 -15.49 13.33 10.18
N GLN A 98 -15.84 13.75 8.96
CA GLN A 98 -17.05 14.53 8.73
C GLN A 98 -18.33 13.75 9.01
N LEU A 99 -18.40 12.47 8.63
CA LEU A 99 -19.55 11.62 8.94
C LEU A 99 -19.67 11.38 10.44
N ARG A 100 -18.56 11.14 11.15
CA ARG A 100 -18.52 11.06 12.61
C ARG A 100 -18.96 12.37 13.27
N ALA A 101 -18.53 13.51 12.74
CA ALA A 101 -18.91 14.82 13.26
C ALA A 101 -20.40 15.13 13.00
N ARG A 102 -20.93 14.75 11.83
CA ARG A 102 -22.34 14.95 11.46
C ARG A 102 -23.29 13.98 12.17
N PHE A 103 -22.81 12.77 12.46
CA PHE A 103 -23.55 11.72 13.16
C PHE A 103 -22.68 11.14 14.28
N PRO A 104 -22.48 11.88 15.38
CA PRO A 104 -21.74 11.37 16.53
C PRO A 104 -22.56 10.22 17.11
N TRP A 105 -22.07 8.99 16.95
CA TRP A 105 -22.74 7.82 17.48
C TRP A 105 -22.88 7.93 19.01
N THR A 106 -24.10 7.95 19.54
CA THR A 106 -24.39 8.15 20.99
C THR A 106 -24.68 6.85 21.75
N GLY A 107 -24.41 5.68 21.15
CA GLY A 107 -24.45 4.37 21.80
C GLY A 107 -25.53 4.16 22.86
N ARG A 108 -26.73 3.72 22.45
CA ARG A 108 -27.63 2.95 23.33
C ARG A 108 -28.41 1.95 22.51
N LEU A 109 -28.03 0.67 22.66
CA LEU A 109 -28.93 -0.47 22.42
C LEU A 109 -29.88 -0.61 23.62
#